data_AF-A0A1R0KFA0-F1
#
_entry.id   AF-A0A1R0KFA0-F1
#
_cell.length_a   1.000
_cell.length_b   1.000
_cell.length_c   1.000
_cell.angle_alpha   90.00
_cell.angle_beta   90.00
_cell.angle_gamma   90.00
#
_symmetry.space_group_name_H-M   'P 1'
#
loop_
_entity.id
_entity.type
_entity.pdbx_description
1 polymer ?
#
loop_
_entity_poly.entity_id
_entity_poly.type
_entity_poly.pdbx_seq_one_letter_code
_entity_poly.pdbx_strand_id
1 'polypeptide(L)' 'MQDHFHPVPRPPVPGPPPVQVDQFSPQDTDPRAGVDEAVAGLDDLASLPLSEHVERFEAVHTELTVALSTIDKV' A
#
# COMPACT_ATOMS: atom_id res chain seq x y z
N MET A 1 -9.12 55.82 -22.17
CA MET A 1 -8.41 54.53 -22.21
C MET A 1 -9.03 53.64 -21.15
N GLN A 2 -10.03 52.85 -21.52
CA GLN A 2 -10.68 51.90 -20.61
C GLN A 2 -10.10 50.51 -20.93
N ASP A 3 -9.10 50.09 -20.15
CA ASP A 3 -8.49 48.76 -20.24
C ASP A 3 -9.49 47.68 -19.78
N HIS A 4 -10.12 47.03 -20.76
CA HIS A 4 -10.95 45.85 -20.56
C HIS A 4 -10.05 44.66 -20.20
N PHE A 5 -9.89 44.38 -18.91
CA PHE A 5 -9.26 43.14 -18.43
C PHE A 5 -10.24 41.97 -18.63
N HIS A 6 -10.09 41.23 -19.72
CA HIS A 6 -10.84 40.00 -19.94
C HIS A 6 -10.29 38.89 -19.03
N PRO A 7 -11.13 38.20 -18.23
CA PRO A 7 -10.67 37.02 -17.49
C PRO A 7 -10.44 35.87 -18.48
N VAL A 8 -9.21 35.39 -18.56
CA VAL A 8 -8.88 34.17 -19.31
C VAL A 8 -9.50 32.93 -18.62
N PRO A 9 -10.13 32.01 -19.37
CA PRO A 9 -10.59 30.74 -18.81
C PRO A 9 -9.37 29.89 -18.41
N ARG A 10 -9.32 29.43 -17.16
CA ARG A 10 -8.29 28.50 -16.71
C ARG A 10 -8.58 27.11 -17.32
N PRO A 11 -7.58 26.40 -17.87
CA PRO A 11 -7.77 25.01 -18.27
C PRO A 11 -8.08 24.14 -17.04
N PRO A 12 -8.90 23.08 -17.19
CA PRO A 12 -9.16 22.15 -16.10
C PRO A 12 -7.85 21.46 -15.69
N VAL A 13 -7.60 21.42 -14.39
CA VAL A 13 -6.51 20.62 -13.84
C VAL A 13 -6.79 19.13 -14.11
N PRO A 14 -5.83 18.35 -14.63
CA PRO A 14 -5.92 16.90 -14.64
C PRO A 14 -6.13 16.43 -13.20
N GLY A 15 -7.19 15.65 -12.97
CA GLY A 15 -7.45 15.07 -11.66
C GLY A 15 -6.27 14.23 -11.17
N PRO A 16 -6.10 14.05 -9.85
CA PRO A 16 -5.11 13.13 -9.32
C PRO A 16 -5.30 11.74 -9.96
N PRO A 17 -4.22 11.02 -10.26
CA PRO A 17 -4.33 9.66 -10.79
C PRO A 17 -5.16 8.80 -9.83
N PRO A 18 -5.96 7.85 -10.34
CA PRO A 18 -6.60 6.88 -9.48
C PRO A 18 -5.51 6.19 -8.66
N VAL A 19 -5.63 6.26 -7.34
CA VAL A 19 -4.86 5.41 -6.43
C VAL A 19 -5.11 3.98 -6.87
N GLN A 20 -4.04 3.30 -7.31
CA GLN A 20 -4.08 1.89 -7.66
C GLN A 20 -4.34 1.10 -6.37
N VAL A 21 -5.61 0.95 -6.00
CA VAL A 21 -6.04 0.11 -4.87
C VAL A 21 -6.08 -1.39 -5.26
N ASP A 22 -5.52 -1.75 -6.41
CA ASP A 22 -5.66 -3.07 -7.03
C ASP A 22 -4.37 -3.91 -6.96
N GLN A 23 -3.66 -3.87 -5.82
CA GLN A 23 -2.51 -4.77 -5.60
C GLN A 23 -2.69 -5.72 -4.41
N PHE A 24 -3.80 -5.62 -3.69
CA PHE A 24 -4.15 -6.56 -2.62
C PHE A 24 -5.48 -7.24 -2.94
N SER A 25 -5.62 -7.76 -4.16
CA SER A 25 -6.65 -8.78 -4.41
C SER A 25 -6.43 -9.88 -3.36
N PRO A 26 -7.41 -10.19 -2.49
CA PRO A 26 -7.28 -11.29 -1.55
C PRO A 26 -7.17 -12.54 -2.41
N GLN A 27 -5.93 -13.01 -2.59
CA GLN A 27 -5.72 -14.32 -3.19
C GLN A 27 -6.46 -15.30 -2.28
N ASP A 28 -7.21 -16.22 -2.88
CA ASP A 28 -7.88 -17.35 -2.22
C ASP A 28 -6.81 -18.36 -1.73
N THR A 29 -5.82 -17.82 -1.03
CA THR A 29 -4.66 -18.46 -0.45
C THR A 29 -4.87 -18.42 1.03
N ASP A 30 -4.56 -19.52 1.71
CA ASP A 30 -4.72 -19.64 3.15
C ASP A 30 -4.12 -18.39 3.82
N PRO A 31 -4.88 -17.64 4.64
CA PRO A 31 -4.39 -16.41 5.26
C PRO A 31 -3.15 -16.64 6.13
N ARG A 32 -2.90 -17.88 6.56
CA ARG A 32 -1.64 -18.23 7.25
C ARG A 32 -0.45 -18.37 6.33
N ALA A 33 -0.64 -18.73 5.06
CA ALA A 33 0.47 -18.86 4.12
C ALA A 33 1.18 -17.51 3.86
N GLY A 34 0.42 -16.41 3.78
CA GLY A 34 1.00 -15.06 3.67
C GLY A 34 1.82 -14.66 4.91
N VAL A 35 1.33 -15.03 6.10
CA VAL A 35 2.05 -14.81 7.36
C VAL A 35 3.31 -15.67 7.43
N ASP A 36 3.25 -16.95 7.06
CA ASP A 36 4.40 -17.86 7.08
C ASP A 36 5.52 -17.37 6.16
N GLU A 37 5.18 -16.93 4.94
CA GLU A 37 6.15 -16.34 4.00
C GLU A 37 6.76 -15.04 4.54
N ALA A 38 5.95 -14.14 5.11
CA ALA A 38 6.44 -12.90 5.68
C ALA A 38 7.38 -13.14 6.88
N VAL A 39 7.07 -14.14 7.71
CA VAL A 39 7.90 -14.55 8.85
C VAL A 39 9.21 -15.19 8.38
N ALA A 40 9.18 -16.03 7.35
CA ALA A 40 10.40 -16.59 6.74
C ALA A 40 11.31 -15.46 6.17
N GLY A 41 10.72 -14.36 5.71
CA GLY A 41 11.43 -13.15 5.31
C GLY A 41 12.22 -12.47 6.43
N LEU A 42 12.01 -12.84 7.70
CA LEU A 42 12.76 -12.34 8.86
C LEU A 42 13.98 -13.20 9.22
N ASP A 43 14.12 -14.43 8.72
CA ASP A 43 15.20 -15.35 9.12
C ASP A 43 16.60 -14.79 8.81
N ASP A 44 16.75 -14.03 7.72
CA ASP A 44 18.04 -13.44 7.29
C ASP A 44 18.11 -11.93 7.55
N LEU A 45 17.30 -11.38 8.46
CA LEU A 45 17.21 -9.94 8.70
C LEU A 45 18.58 -9.32 9.04
N ALA A 46 19.43 -10.05 9.77
CA ALA A 46 20.77 -9.59 10.16
C ALA A 46 21.74 -9.38 8.98
N SER A 47 21.46 -9.99 7.83
CA SER A 47 22.19 -9.83 6.57
C SER A 47 21.77 -8.57 5.80
N LEU A 48 20.60 -8.01 6.15
CA LEU A 48 20.04 -6.84 5.49
C LEU A 48 20.44 -5.54 6.18
N PRO A 49 20.47 -4.40 5.45
CA PRO A 49 20.64 -3.08 6.03
C PRO A 49 19.55 -2.79 7.07
N LEU A 50 19.91 -2.10 8.15
CA LEU A 50 18.96 -1.73 9.22
C LEU A 50 17.74 -0.94 8.69
N SER A 51 17.92 -0.18 7.61
CA SER A 51 16.82 0.55 6.95
C SER A 51 15.75 -0.37 6.37
N GLU A 52 16.10 -1.60 5.99
CA GLU A 52 15.15 -2.59 5.48
C GLU A 52 14.45 -3.38 6.58
N HIS A 53 14.97 -3.37 7.82
CA HIS A 53 14.39 -4.16 8.91
C HIS A 53 12.95 -3.73 9.17
N VAL A 54 12.71 -2.42 9.19
CA VAL A 54 11.38 -1.84 9.40
C VAL A 54 10.41 -2.30 8.31
N GLU A 55 10.84 -2.30 7.04
CA GLU A 55 10.01 -2.73 5.92
C GLU A 55 9.60 -4.21 6.03
N ARG A 56 10.52 -5.09 6.44
CA ARG A 56 10.20 -6.52 6.65
C ARG A 56 9.27 -6.75 7.83
N PHE A 57 9.41 -6.00 8.91
CA PHE A 57 8.47 -6.07 10.04
C PHE A 57 7.09 -5.51 9.68
N GLU A 58 7.01 -4.42 8.92
CA GLU A 58 5.74 -3.85 8.42
C GLU A 58 5.01 -4.82 7.48
N ALA A 59 5.75 -5.58 6.66
CA ALA A 59 5.17 -6.63 5.82
C ALA A 59 4.47 -7.71 6.67
N VAL A 60 5.14 -8.22 7.71
CA VAL A 60 4.53 -9.19 8.65
C VAL A 60 3.30 -8.60 9.35
N HIS A 61 3.38 -7.35 9.80
CA HIS A 61 2.25 -6.68 10.45
C HIS A 61 1.03 -6.54 9.51
N THR A 62 1.30 -6.23 8.23
CA THR A 62 0.26 -6.14 7.20
C THR A 62 -0.40 -7.49 6.96
N GLU A 63 0.38 -8.56 6.77
CA GLU A 63 -0.15 -9.92 6.57
C GLU A 63 -0.95 -10.42 7.78
N LEU A 64 -0.48 -10.15 9.00
CA LEU A 64 -1.24 -10.45 10.21
C LEU A 64 -2.57 -9.68 10.25
N THR A 65 -2.57 -8.41 9.87
CA THR A 65 -3.79 -7.59 9.82
C THR A 65 -4.78 -8.14 8.79
N VAL A 66 -4.32 -8.53 7.61
CA VAL A 66 -5.13 -9.16 6.56
C VAL A 66 -5.70 -10.49 7.03
N ALA A 67 -4.86 -11.36 7.61
CA ALA A 67 -5.27 -12.65 8.11
C ALA A 67 -6.34 -12.53 9.21
N LEU A 68 -6.13 -11.65 10.19
CA LEU A 68 -7.08 -11.42 11.28
C LEU A 68 -8.37 -10.77 10.79
N SER A 69 -8.30 -9.80 9.87
CA SER A 69 -9.49 -9.16 9.28
C SER A 69 -10.32 -10.13 8.43
N THR A 70 -9.68 -11.15 7.87
CA THR A 70 -10.36 -12.22 7.12
C THR A 70 -11.09 -13.18 8.05
N ILE A 71 -10.51 -13.46 9.23
CA ILE A 71 -11.11 -14.32 10.26
C ILE A 71 -12.25 -13.60 11.01
N ASP A 72 -12.17 -12.29 11.19
CA ASP A 72 -13.20 -11.47 11.88
C ASP A 72 -14.53 -11.37 11.09
N LYS A 73 -14.52 -11.68 9.79
CA LYS A 73 -15.69 -11.68 8.89
C LYS A 73 -16.63 -12.89 9.07
N VAL A 74 -16.85 -13.34 10.31
CA VAL A 74 -17.77 -14.45 10.67
C VAL A 74 -19.14 -13.96 11.14
#